data_AF-A0A6M1U8W9-F1
#
_entry.id   AF-A0A6M1U8W9-F1
#
_cell.length_a   1.000
_cell.length_b   1.000
_cell.length_c   1.000
_cell.angle_alpha   90.00
_cell.angle_beta   90.00
_cell.angle_gamma   90.00
#
_symmetry.space_group_name_H-M   'P 1'
#
loop_
_entity.id
_entity.type
_entity.pdbx_description
1 polymer ?
#
loop_
_entity_poly.entity_id
_entity_poly.type
_entity_poly.pdbx_seq_one_letter_code
_entity_poly.pdbx_strand_id
1 'polypeptide(L)'
;MDELVFYYTLDSHRPPTTTPPTLVEECLEALKYALKNDKALPGALHILDELESRMRGNSVISSLLSIDVDRYFKIDKRSPIQIIRALAVLSGELKPYPYALKCFHLIQDILTTPGSRGKEELDFLCRELVASLINLGLSPQWIHRTVLRIFFESPVAADFDIKVFWKEIFPHVHLFQVITPILSKAHLVEEKYLGAFGTRILDKNSIDDHRQEVGEICADNFDQVVVTDEIKAKDPFAAVESANHKISRLHHVYGLFNHKHEMSVGEKSLVIQKCCANHSGTYANSVNRMQFVRDQLPKPAARAMETMMKGVSSIKLRQCRYVLSTGLDDGIWPRHKVCVDVRNHPDRYFPFALNSEQALIGDLLCGYGYDDDCDARIMAGKICPSK
;
A
#
# COMPACT_ATOMS: atom_id res chain seq x y z
N MET A 1 -9.85 -15.87 -2.21
CA MET A 1 -9.07 -14.79 -2.86
C MET A 1 -9.85 -13.50 -2.91
N ASP A 2 -11.10 -13.49 -3.41
CA ASP A 2 -11.96 -12.30 -3.48
C ASP A 2 -11.98 -11.47 -2.17
N GLU A 3 -12.34 -12.12 -1.06
CA GLU A 3 -12.32 -11.51 0.27
C GLU A 3 -10.96 -10.93 0.67
N LEU A 4 -9.84 -11.56 0.27
CA LEU A 4 -8.49 -11.12 0.67
C LEU A 4 -8.15 -9.72 0.14
N VAL A 5 -8.67 -9.39 -1.05
CA VAL A 5 -8.37 -8.13 -1.75
C VAL A 5 -9.53 -7.14 -1.69
N PHE A 6 -10.62 -7.51 -1.02
CA PHE A 6 -11.73 -6.62 -0.78
C PHE A 6 -11.35 -5.52 0.22
N TYR A 7 -11.85 -4.30 0.00
CA TYR A 7 -11.49 -3.17 0.86
C TYR A 7 -12.05 -3.28 2.29
N TYR A 8 -13.21 -3.93 2.43
CA TYR A 8 -13.98 -4.06 3.69
C TYR A 8 -13.89 -5.42 4.34
N THR A 9 -12.86 -6.22 4.05
CA THR A 9 -12.67 -7.45 4.80
C THR A 9 -12.24 -7.12 6.23
N LEU A 10 -12.77 -7.89 7.18
CA LEU A 10 -12.26 -7.90 8.55
C LEU A 10 -10.76 -8.16 8.50
N ASP A 11 -9.97 -7.52 9.37
CA ASP A 11 -8.50 -7.63 9.36
C ASP A 11 -8.00 -9.09 9.44
N SER A 12 -8.79 -10.01 10.00
CA SER A 12 -8.50 -11.46 10.03
C SER A 12 -8.48 -12.13 8.66
N HIS A 13 -9.17 -11.55 7.67
CA HIS A 13 -9.23 -12.05 6.30
C HIS A 13 -8.25 -11.32 5.38
N ARG A 14 -7.55 -10.28 5.85
CA ARG A 14 -6.54 -9.62 5.03
C ARG A 14 -5.33 -10.53 4.82
N PRO A 15 -4.71 -10.49 3.63
CA PRO A 15 -3.43 -11.13 3.41
C PRO A 15 -2.40 -10.48 4.36
N PRO A 16 -1.36 -11.22 4.76
CA PRO A 16 -0.29 -10.63 5.54
C PRO A 16 0.32 -9.47 4.74
N THR A 17 0.60 -8.35 5.42
CA THR A 17 1.24 -7.19 4.78
C THR A 17 2.61 -7.54 4.24
N THR A 18 3.30 -8.48 4.89
CA THR A 18 4.66 -8.87 4.56
C THR A 18 4.75 -10.36 4.23
N THR A 19 5.63 -10.64 3.26
CA THR A 19 6.01 -11.99 2.87
C THR A 19 7.41 -12.30 3.39
N PRO A 20 7.80 -13.58 3.50
CA PRO A 20 9.15 -13.93 3.93
C PRO A 20 10.28 -13.27 3.11
N PRO A 21 10.23 -13.19 1.77
CA PRO A 21 11.24 -12.46 1.00
C PRO A 21 11.36 -10.98 1.39
N THR A 22 10.24 -10.28 1.53
CA THR A 22 10.24 -8.85 1.91
C THR A 22 10.72 -8.63 3.35
N LEU A 23 10.42 -9.55 4.26
CA LEU A 23 10.91 -9.48 5.65
C LEU A 23 12.43 -9.68 5.74
N VAL A 24 13.01 -10.52 4.87
CA VAL A 24 14.47 -10.69 4.78
C VAL A 24 15.13 -9.37 4.35
N GLU A 25 14.61 -8.73 3.30
CA GLU A 25 15.10 -7.45 2.80
C GLU A 25 14.96 -6.35 3.86
N GLU A 26 13.79 -6.23 4.48
CA GLU A 26 13.53 -5.26 5.54
C GLU A 26 14.47 -5.45 6.74
N CYS A 27 14.68 -6.70 7.17
CA CYS A 27 15.59 -7.00 8.26
C CYS A 27 17.05 -6.64 7.92
N LEU A 28 17.48 -6.94 6.69
CA LEU A 28 18.80 -6.57 6.18
C LEU A 28 19.01 -5.06 6.17
N GLU A 29 18.03 -4.30 5.67
CA GLU A 29 18.08 -2.84 5.63
C GLU A 29 18.12 -2.25 7.04
N ALA A 30 17.25 -2.73 7.94
CA ALA A 30 17.21 -2.28 9.33
C ALA A 30 18.55 -2.52 10.06
N LEU A 31 19.18 -3.68 9.85
CA LEU A 31 20.49 -3.99 10.44
C LEU A 31 21.60 -3.12 9.86
N LYS A 32 21.63 -2.94 8.53
CA LYS A 32 22.63 -2.07 7.88
C LYS A 32 22.51 -0.63 8.34
N TYR A 33 21.29 -0.12 8.44
CA TYR A 33 21.02 1.23 8.95
C TYR A 33 21.41 1.39 10.41
N ALA A 34 21.10 0.40 11.26
CA ALA A 34 21.49 0.42 12.67
C ALA A 34 23.01 0.45 12.84
N LEU A 35 23.76 -0.37 12.08
CA LEU A 35 25.22 -0.40 12.11
C LEU A 35 25.85 0.89 11.57
N LYS A 36 25.29 1.46 10.49
CA LYS A 36 25.81 2.71 9.90
C LYS A 36 25.66 3.90 10.83
N ASN A 37 24.59 3.94 11.62
CA ASN A 37 24.24 5.07 12.48
C ASN A 37 24.52 4.83 13.97
N ASP A 38 25.21 3.75 14.33
CA ASP A 38 25.45 3.33 15.72
C ASP A 38 24.17 3.30 16.58
N LYS A 39 23.05 2.89 15.97
CA LYS A 39 21.71 2.83 16.59
C LYS A 39 21.46 1.47 17.23
N ALA A 40 20.55 1.45 18.19
CA ALA A 40 20.17 0.24 18.90
C ALA A 40 19.53 -0.82 17.97
N LEU A 41 20.00 -2.07 18.11
CA LEU A 41 19.55 -3.26 17.37
C LEU A 41 18.16 -3.85 17.70
N PRO A 42 17.47 -3.55 18.84
CA PRO A 42 16.24 -4.25 19.21
C PRO A 42 15.14 -4.25 18.13
N GLY A 43 15.00 -3.14 17.39
CA GLY A 43 14.02 -3.05 16.30
C GLY A 43 14.27 -4.09 15.20
N ALA A 44 15.52 -4.28 14.79
CA ALA A 44 15.88 -5.27 13.78
C ALA A 44 15.75 -6.71 14.28
N LEU A 45 15.99 -6.95 15.57
CA LEU A 45 15.79 -8.27 16.18
C LEU A 45 14.31 -8.66 16.24
N HIS A 46 13.41 -7.71 16.46
CA HIS A 46 11.97 -7.99 16.37
C HIS A 46 11.54 -8.43 14.97
N ILE A 47 12.09 -7.80 13.92
CA ILE A 47 11.84 -8.21 12.53
C ILE A 47 12.41 -9.62 12.29
N LEU A 48 13.61 -9.91 12.82
CA LEU A 48 14.22 -11.25 12.71
C LEU A 48 13.36 -12.33 13.38
N ASP A 49 12.81 -12.06 14.56
CA ASP A 49 11.93 -13.00 15.27
C ASP A 49 10.60 -13.23 14.52
N GLU A 50 10.06 -12.18 13.91
CA GLU A 50 8.88 -12.29 13.03
C GLU A 50 9.18 -13.13 11.80
N LEU A 51 10.33 -12.90 11.15
CA LEU A 51 10.79 -13.68 10.01
C LEU A 51 10.93 -15.17 10.40
N GLU A 52 11.62 -15.48 11.50
CA GLU A 52 11.78 -16.86 12.01
C GLU A 52 10.40 -17.54 12.18
N SER A 53 9.46 -16.84 12.82
CA SER A 53 8.10 -17.31 13.04
C SER A 53 7.33 -17.54 11.73
N ARG A 54 7.48 -16.65 10.73
CA ARG A 54 6.79 -16.74 9.44
C ARG A 54 7.41 -17.80 8.52
N MET A 55 8.67 -18.13 8.72
CA MET A 55 9.36 -19.14 7.92
C MET A 55 9.05 -20.56 8.37
N ARG A 56 8.91 -20.78 9.68
CA ARG A 56 8.60 -22.10 10.24
C ARG A 56 7.20 -22.56 9.81
N GLY A 57 7.13 -23.77 9.25
CA GLY A 57 5.86 -24.38 8.80
C GLY A 57 5.33 -23.84 7.48
N ASN A 58 6.05 -22.94 6.81
CA ASN A 58 5.66 -22.44 5.50
C ASN A 58 6.08 -23.43 4.39
N SER A 59 5.09 -24.10 3.78
CA SER A 59 5.33 -25.09 2.73
C SER A 59 6.04 -24.50 1.51
N VAL A 60 5.74 -23.25 1.13
CA VAL A 60 6.39 -22.54 0.02
C VAL A 60 7.89 -22.41 0.28
N ILE A 61 8.28 -22.01 1.49
CA ILE A 61 9.69 -21.82 1.85
C ILE A 61 10.44 -23.14 1.85
N SER A 62 9.87 -24.17 2.50
CA SER A 62 10.50 -25.49 2.58
C SER A 62 10.79 -26.08 1.19
N SER A 63 9.99 -25.69 0.19
CA SER A 63 10.15 -26.14 -1.20
C SER A 63 11.14 -25.32 -2.03
N LEU A 64 11.60 -24.16 -1.52
CA LEU A 64 12.54 -23.26 -2.19
C LEU A 64 13.95 -23.31 -1.58
N LEU A 65 14.06 -23.48 -0.26
CA LEU A 65 15.34 -23.49 0.41
C LEU A 65 16.10 -24.79 0.16
N SER A 66 17.42 -24.66 0.02
CA SER A 66 18.32 -25.80 -0.13
C SER A 66 18.63 -26.48 1.21
N ILE A 67 18.46 -25.74 2.30
CA ILE A 67 18.79 -26.13 3.67
C ILE A 67 17.58 -25.89 4.56
N ASP A 68 17.42 -26.72 5.59
CA ASP A 68 16.40 -26.57 6.62
C ASP A 68 16.42 -25.17 7.28
N VAL A 69 15.21 -24.61 7.45
CA VAL A 69 14.96 -23.26 7.99
C VAL A 69 15.69 -23.04 9.31
N ASP A 70 15.69 -24.02 10.22
CA ASP A 70 16.27 -23.86 11.55
C ASP A 70 17.79 -23.65 11.52
N ARG A 71 18.48 -24.08 10.45
CA ARG A 71 19.93 -23.85 10.34
C ARG A 71 20.26 -22.38 10.08
N TYR A 72 19.40 -21.63 9.41
CA TYR A 72 19.60 -20.20 9.17
C TYR A 72 19.48 -19.36 10.44
N PHE A 73 18.68 -19.83 11.42
CA PHE A 73 18.45 -19.12 12.68
C PHE A 73 19.33 -19.61 13.85
N LYS A 74 20.19 -20.62 13.63
CA LYS A 74 21.23 -21.04 14.58
C LYS A 74 22.43 -20.10 14.55
N ILE A 75 22.19 -18.84 14.87
CA ILE A 75 23.17 -17.75 14.86
C ILE A 75 23.21 -17.01 16.19
N ASP A 76 24.33 -16.38 16.50
CA ASP A 76 24.41 -15.50 17.66
C ASP A 76 23.66 -14.19 17.39
N LYS A 77 22.47 -14.04 17.97
CA LYS A 77 21.64 -12.82 17.87
C LYS A 77 22.34 -11.57 18.45
N ARG A 78 23.46 -11.71 19.16
CA ARG A 78 24.30 -10.60 19.64
C ARG A 78 25.31 -10.12 18.60
N SER A 79 25.49 -10.86 17.50
CA SER A 79 26.44 -10.52 16.45
C SER A 79 25.71 -10.09 15.17
N PRO A 80 25.51 -8.77 14.93
CA PRO A 80 24.86 -8.26 13.72
C PRO A 80 25.51 -8.76 12.43
N ILE A 81 26.83 -8.95 12.44
CA ILE A 81 27.60 -9.44 11.29
C ILE A 81 27.17 -10.87 10.93
N GLN A 82 26.96 -11.75 11.92
CA GLN A 82 26.46 -13.10 11.66
C GLN A 82 25.04 -13.08 11.10
N ILE A 83 24.17 -12.24 11.67
CA ILE A 83 22.78 -12.09 11.21
C ILE A 83 22.75 -11.61 9.76
N ILE A 84 23.51 -10.56 9.43
CA ILE A 84 23.59 -10.04 8.06
C ILE A 84 24.08 -11.09 7.08
N ARG A 85 25.10 -11.88 7.45
CA ARG A 85 25.61 -12.97 6.59
C ARG A 85 24.54 -14.04 6.34
N ALA A 86 23.84 -14.48 7.38
CA ALA A 86 22.77 -15.47 7.24
C ALA A 86 21.61 -14.94 6.38
N LEU A 87 21.16 -13.71 6.63
CA LEU A 87 20.12 -13.06 5.85
C LEU A 87 20.54 -12.79 4.40
N ALA A 88 21.81 -12.49 4.15
CA ALA A 88 22.33 -12.32 2.78
C ALA A 88 22.25 -13.63 1.99
N VAL A 89 22.57 -14.77 2.61
CA VAL A 89 22.38 -16.10 1.98
C VAL A 89 20.89 -16.34 1.74
N LEU A 90 20.04 -16.11 2.74
CA LEU A 90 18.58 -16.25 2.59
C LEU A 90 18.02 -15.39 1.46
N SER A 91 18.46 -14.14 1.31
CA SER A 91 18.01 -13.25 0.24
C SER A 91 18.41 -13.74 -1.16
N GLY A 92 19.49 -14.54 -1.24
CA GLY A 92 19.91 -15.18 -2.48
C GLY A 92 18.97 -16.31 -2.91
N GLU A 93 18.44 -17.07 -1.95
CA GLU A 93 17.54 -18.21 -2.18
C GLU A 93 16.07 -17.77 -2.27
N LEU A 94 15.62 -16.88 -1.38
CA LEU A 94 14.25 -16.42 -1.27
C LEU A 94 14.03 -15.08 -1.97
N LYS A 95 13.88 -15.15 -3.29
CA LYS A 95 13.53 -13.98 -4.11
C LYS A 95 12.02 -13.84 -4.27
N PRO A 96 11.47 -12.61 -4.32
CA PRO A 96 10.02 -12.36 -4.44
C PRO A 96 9.34 -13.06 -5.63
N TYR A 97 9.93 -13.03 -6.83
CA TYR A 97 9.34 -13.66 -8.02
C TYR A 97 9.32 -15.19 -7.95
N PRO A 98 10.44 -15.90 -7.67
CA PRO A 98 10.42 -17.34 -7.44
C PRO A 98 9.44 -17.77 -6.35
N TYR A 99 9.27 -16.97 -5.30
CA TYR A 99 8.30 -17.25 -4.24
C TYR A 99 6.85 -17.24 -4.77
N ALA A 100 6.45 -16.17 -5.49
CA ALA A 100 5.13 -16.10 -6.12
C ALA A 100 4.90 -17.22 -7.15
N LEU A 101 5.90 -17.53 -7.97
CA LEU A 101 5.86 -18.65 -8.92
C LEU A 101 5.64 -20.00 -8.22
N LYS A 102 6.30 -20.20 -7.08
CA LYS A 102 6.14 -21.43 -6.32
C LYS A 102 4.74 -21.53 -5.70
N CYS A 103 4.15 -20.42 -5.25
CA CYS A 103 2.74 -20.39 -4.86
C CYS A 103 1.83 -20.81 -6.01
N PHE A 104 2.02 -20.28 -7.23
CA PHE A 104 1.22 -20.71 -8.40
C PHE A 104 1.30 -22.22 -8.64
N HIS A 105 2.52 -22.79 -8.58
CA HIS A 105 2.72 -24.21 -8.78
C HIS A 105 2.03 -25.06 -7.71
N LEU A 106 2.23 -24.74 -6.42
CA LEU A 106 1.62 -25.50 -5.33
C LEU A 106 0.09 -25.43 -5.36
N ILE A 107 -0.48 -24.27 -5.71
CA ILE A 107 -1.94 -24.14 -5.89
C ILE A 107 -2.41 -25.02 -7.05
N GLN A 108 -1.70 -25.01 -8.19
CA GLN A 108 -2.06 -25.83 -9.35
C GLN A 108 -1.97 -27.33 -9.02
N ASP A 109 -0.96 -27.76 -8.26
CA ASP A 109 -0.78 -29.15 -7.84
C ASP A 109 -1.96 -29.61 -6.96
N ILE A 110 -2.41 -28.78 -6.01
CA ILE A 110 -3.58 -29.06 -5.18
C ILE A 110 -4.85 -29.18 -6.04
N LEU A 111 -5.07 -28.25 -6.97
CA LEU A 111 -6.28 -28.24 -7.81
C LEU A 111 -6.36 -29.41 -8.80
N THR A 112 -5.22 -29.95 -9.21
CA THR A 112 -5.16 -31.06 -10.20
C THR A 112 -5.13 -32.44 -9.56
N THR A 113 -4.84 -32.55 -8.25
CA THR A 113 -4.75 -33.82 -7.55
C THR A 113 -6.14 -34.35 -7.15
N PRO A 114 -6.61 -35.50 -7.69
CA PRO A 114 -7.92 -36.04 -7.38
C PRO A 114 -8.06 -36.40 -5.90
N GLY A 115 -9.14 -35.95 -5.24
CA GLY A 115 -9.43 -36.26 -3.84
C GLY A 115 -8.65 -35.44 -2.81
N SER A 116 -7.91 -34.41 -3.21
CA SER A 116 -7.20 -33.53 -2.28
C SER A 116 -8.20 -32.79 -1.36
N ARG A 117 -8.12 -33.04 -0.06
CA ARG A 117 -8.77 -32.22 0.98
C ARG A 117 -7.79 -31.13 1.44
N GLY A 118 -7.43 -30.24 0.53
CA GLY A 118 -6.41 -29.21 0.77
C GLY A 118 -6.97 -27.82 1.04
N LYS A 119 -8.21 -27.65 1.51
CA LYS A 119 -8.85 -26.32 1.60
C LYS A 119 -8.05 -25.35 2.49
N GLU A 120 -7.54 -25.84 3.63
CA GLU A 120 -6.72 -25.03 4.55
C GLU A 120 -5.38 -24.63 3.91
N GLU A 121 -4.71 -25.58 3.25
CA GLU A 121 -3.46 -25.33 2.53
C GLU A 121 -3.67 -24.37 1.35
N LEU A 122 -4.77 -24.52 0.62
CA LEU A 122 -5.16 -23.64 -0.46
C LEU A 122 -5.45 -22.22 0.03
N ASP A 123 -6.14 -22.05 1.17
CA ASP A 123 -6.37 -20.73 1.78
C ASP A 123 -5.05 -20.07 2.17
N PHE A 124 -4.16 -20.83 2.82
CA PHE A 124 -2.82 -20.37 3.17
C PHE A 124 -2.02 -19.93 1.92
N LEU A 125 -1.96 -20.76 0.89
CA LEU A 125 -1.24 -20.45 -0.35
C LEU A 125 -1.85 -19.26 -1.09
N CYS A 126 -3.17 -19.12 -1.09
CA CYS A 126 -3.83 -17.94 -1.66
C CYS A 126 -3.46 -16.66 -0.92
N ARG A 127 -3.39 -16.68 0.42
CA ARG A 127 -2.94 -15.53 1.22
C ARG A 127 -1.49 -15.16 0.93
N GLU A 128 -0.61 -16.15 0.89
CA GLU A 128 0.81 -15.94 0.55
C GLU A 128 0.98 -15.41 -0.88
N LEU A 129 0.22 -15.94 -1.84
CA LEU A 129 0.25 -15.47 -3.22
C LEU A 129 -0.23 -14.04 -3.33
N VAL A 130 -1.40 -13.70 -2.78
CA VAL A 130 -1.95 -12.34 -2.84
C VAL A 130 -0.98 -11.34 -2.20
N ALA A 131 -0.44 -11.65 -1.02
CA ALA A 131 0.57 -10.83 -0.37
C ALA A 131 1.81 -10.64 -1.27
N SER A 132 2.29 -11.71 -1.90
CA SER A 132 3.43 -11.66 -2.81
C SER A 132 3.18 -10.80 -4.04
N LEU A 133 1.99 -10.88 -4.64
CA LEU A 133 1.62 -10.08 -5.80
C LEU A 133 1.53 -8.60 -5.45
N ILE A 134 0.93 -8.27 -4.31
CA ILE A 134 0.86 -6.88 -3.81
C ILE A 134 2.28 -6.35 -3.56
N ASN A 135 3.14 -7.14 -2.91
CA ASN A 135 4.54 -6.77 -2.67
C ASN A 135 5.37 -6.65 -3.96
N LEU A 136 4.99 -7.35 -5.03
CA LEU A 136 5.56 -7.22 -6.37
C LEU A 136 5.01 -6.02 -7.16
N GLY A 137 4.10 -5.24 -6.57
CA GLY A 137 3.56 -4.01 -7.13
C GLY A 137 2.26 -4.18 -7.92
N LEU A 138 1.54 -5.29 -7.77
CA LEU A 138 0.16 -5.38 -8.27
C LEU A 138 -0.79 -4.63 -7.33
N SER A 139 -1.72 -3.91 -7.94
CA SER A 139 -2.87 -3.34 -7.26
C SER A 139 -3.81 -4.44 -6.75
N PRO A 140 -4.24 -4.39 -5.47
CA PRO A 140 -5.32 -5.24 -4.96
C PRO A 140 -6.59 -5.19 -5.81
N GLN A 141 -6.89 -4.03 -6.38
CA GLN A 141 -8.04 -3.79 -7.25
C GLN A 141 -7.96 -4.58 -8.55
N TRP A 142 -6.77 -4.68 -9.13
CA TRP A 142 -6.54 -5.50 -10.31
C TRP A 142 -6.78 -6.97 -10.01
N ILE A 143 -6.25 -7.47 -8.89
CA ILE A 143 -6.45 -8.86 -8.45
C ILE A 143 -7.94 -9.13 -8.24
N HIS A 144 -8.63 -8.27 -7.49
CA HIS A 144 -10.06 -8.39 -7.22
C HIS A 144 -10.90 -8.42 -8.51
N ARG A 145 -10.70 -7.42 -9.38
CA ARG A 145 -11.40 -7.34 -10.68
C ARG A 145 -11.16 -8.57 -11.54
N THR A 146 -9.92 -9.08 -11.55
CA THR A 146 -9.55 -10.27 -12.32
C THR A 146 -10.21 -11.53 -11.76
N VAL A 147 -10.27 -11.67 -10.44
CA VAL A 147 -10.97 -12.77 -9.77
C VAL A 147 -12.46 -12.75 -10.10
N LEU A 148 -13.12 -11.60 -9.97
CA LEU A 148 -14.55 -11.46 -10.29
C LEU A 148 -14.84 -11.81 -11.76
N ARG A 149 -14.07 -11.23 -12.68
CA ARG A 149 -14.22 -11.45 -14.11
C ARG A 149 -14.10 -12.92 -14.51
N ILE A 150 -13.12 -13.63 -13.95
CA ILE A 150 -12.82 -15.00 -14.37
C ILE A 150 -13.70 -16.03 -13.66
N PHE A 151 -14.00 -15.83 -12.38
CA PHE A 151 -14.67 -16.86 -11.56
C PHE A 151 -16.13 -16.57 -11.22
N PHE A 152 -16.60 -15.33 -11.34
CA PHE A 152 -17.91 -14.91 -10.83
C PHE A 152 -18.83 -14.25 -11.88
N GLU A 153 -18.29 -13.56 -12.88
CA GLU A 153 -19.11 -12.94 -13.95
C GLU A 153 -19.74 -13.96 -14.91
N SER A 154 -19.18 -15.17 -15.00
CA SER A 154 -19.73 -16.25 -15.82
C SER A 154 -19.47 -17.61 -15.17
N PRO A 155 -20.33 -18.62 -15.42
CA PRO A 155 -20.07 -19.98 -14.93
C PRO A 155 -18.72 -20.46 -15.45
N VAL A 156 -17.86 -20.86 -14.52
CA VAL A 156 -16.56 -21.43 -14.86
C VAL A 156 -16.78 -22.77 -15.56
N ALA A 157 -16.21 -22.92 -16.75
CA ALA A 157 -16.28 -24.17 -17.50
C ALA A 157 -15.65 -25.32 -16.70
N ALA A 158 -16.19 -26.54 -16.87
CA ALA A 158 -15.70 -27.71 -16.14
C ALA A 158 -14.22 -28.05 -16.43
N ASP A 159 -13.73 -27.62 -17.59
CA ASP A 159 -12.37 -27.78 -18.10
C ASP A 159 -11.51 -26.50 -17.99
N PHE A 160 -11.91 -25.56 -17.14
CA PHE A 160 -11.20 -24.29 -16.98
C PHE A 160 -9.73 -24.49 -16.57
N ASP A 161 -8.82 -23.95 -17.38
CA ASP A 161 -7.39 -23.92 -17.08
C ASP A 161 -7.04 -22.72 -16.19
N ILE A 162 -6.67 -22.99 -14.94
CA ILE A 162 -6.22 -21.98 -13.98
C ILE A 162 -5.03 -21.15 -14.48
N LYS A 163 -4.25 -21.64 -15.45
CA LYS A 163 -3.17 -20.87 -16.08
C LYS A 163 -3.66 -19.64 -16.84
N VAL A 164 -4.92 -19.63 -17.29
CA VAL A 164 -5.54 -18.43 -17.86
C VAL A 164 -5.59 -17.32 -16.81
N PHE A 165 -6.01 -17.65 -15.58
CA PHE A 165 -5.98 -16.72 -14.46
C PHE A 165 -4.55 -16.27 -14.13
N TRP A 166 -3.60 -17.21 -14.04
CA TRP A 166 -2.20 -16.88 -13.75
C TRP A 166 -1.58 -15.90 -14.74
N LYS A 167 -1.88 -16.01 -16.03
CA LYS A 167 -1.39 -15.08 -17.05
C LYS A 167 -1.88 -13.65 -16.83
N GLU A 168 -3.12 -13.48 -16.38
CA GLU A 168 -3.74 -12.15 -16.17
C GLU A 168 -3.23 -11.44 -14.90
N ILE A 169 -2.88 -12.19 -13.86
CA ILE A 169 -2.35 -11.63 -12.60
C ILE A 169 -0.84 -11.74 -12.47
N PHE A 170 -0.14 -12.16 -13.51
CA PHE A 170 1.32 -12.26 -13.45
C PHE A 170 1.95 -10.85 -13.41
N PRO A 171 2.92 -10.58 -12.52
CA PRO A 171 3.55 -9.27 -12.35
C PRO A 171 4.54 -8.90 -13.48
N HIS A 172 4.04 -8.73 -14.70
CA HIS A 172 4.82 -8.17 -15.81
C HIS A 172 4.91 -6.64 -15.70
N VAL A 173 6.07 -6.04 -16.02
CA VAL A 173 6.15 -4.58 -16.16
C VAL A 173 5.59 -4.20 -17.51
N HIS A 174 4.67 -3.25 -17.52
CA HIS A 174 4.12 -2.64 -18.72
C HIS A 174 4.40 -1.13 -18.74
N LEU A 175 4.40 -0.56 -19.94
CA LEU A 175 4.52 0.87 -20.15
C LEU A 175 3.14 1.46 -20.41
N PHE A 176 2.74 2.43 -19.60
CA PHE A 176 1.44 3.07 -19.65
C PHE A 176 1.54 4.57 -19.95
N GLN A 177 0.49 5.07 -20.60
CA GLN A 177 0.10 6.48 -20.57
C GLN A 177 -1.12 6.60 -19.68
N VAL A 178 -1.18 7.66 -18.88
CA VAL A 178 -2.37 7.98 -18.08
C VAL A 178 -2.80 9.40 -18.40
N ILE A 179 -4.07 9.56 -18.76
CA ILE A 179 -4.70 10.82 -19.11
C ILE A 179 -5.75 11.11 -18.05
N THR A 180 -5.51 12.19 -17.31
CA THR A 180 -6.27 12.53 -16.11
C THR A 180 -6.92 13.91 -16.28
N PRO A 181 -8.25 14.02 -16.19
CA PRO A 181 -8.94 15.32 -16.21
C PRO A 181 -8.51 16.17 -15.02
N ILE A 182 -8.23 17.45 -15.26
CA ILE A 182 -7.93 18.42 -14.19
C ILE A 182 -8.77 19.68 -14.31
N LEU A 183 -9.21 20.14 -13.15
CA LEU A 183 -9.89 21.41 -12.93
C LEU A 183 -8.83 22.37 -12.37
N SER A 184 -8.14 23.08 -13.25
CA SER A 184 -7.12 24.03 -12.81
C SER A 184 -6.80 25.08 -13.87
N LYS A 185 -6.31 26.24 -13.40
CA LYS A 185 -5.54 27.19 -14.22
C LYS A 185 -4.09 26.69 -14.42
N ALA A 186 -3.88 25.38 -14.54
CA ALA A 186 -2.55 24.79 -14.57
C ALA A 186 -1.78 25.13 -15.86
N HIS A 187 -2.47 25.65 -16.89
CA HIS A 187 -1.86 26.29 -18.05
C HIS A 187 -0.92 27.46 -17.71
N LEU A 188 -0.98 28.00 -16.49
CA LEU A 188 -0.05 29.03 -16.04
C LEU A 188 1.37 28.50 -15.78
N VAL A 189 1.53 27.18 -15.63
CA VAL A 189 2.84 26.55 -15.49
C VAL A 189 3.39 26.25 -16.88
N GLU A 190 4.54 26.84 -17.21
CA GLU A 190 5.19 26.60 -18.51
C GLU A 190 5.50 25.10 -18.71
N GLU A 191 5.26 24.59 -19.93
CA GLU A 191 5.39 23.18 -20.28
C GLU A 191 6.78 22.59 -19.95
N LYS A 192 7.83 23.41 -20.08
CA LYS A 192 9.21 23.01 -19.76
C LYS A 192 9.38 22.54 -18.30
N TYR A 193 8.59 23.05 -17.36
CA TYR A 193 8.64 22.64 -15.96
C TYR A 193 7.78 21.41 -15.68
N LEU A 194 6.71 21.19 -16.46
CA LEU A 194 5.89 19.98 -16.39
C LEU A 194 6.70 18.74 -16.79
N GLY A 195 7.61 18.90 -17.75
CA GLY A 195 8.55 17.86 -18.17
C GLY A 195 9.39 17.29 -17.00
N ALA A 196 9.72 18.10 -15.98
CA ALA A 196 10.45 17.65 -14.81
C ALA A 196 9.66 16.64 -13.94
N PHE A 197 8.32 16.63 -14.06
CA PHE A 197 7.44 15.68 -13.41
C PHE A 197 7.03 14.52 -14.36
N GLY A 198 7.51 14.54 -15.60
CA GLY A 198 7.09 13.60 -16.64
C GLY A 198 5.63 13.74 -17.01
N THR A 199 5.09 14.95 -16.94
CA THR A 199 3.70 15.27 -17.24
C THR A 199 3.59 16.36 -18.31
N ARG A 200 2.47 16.40 -19.01
CA ARG A 200 2.11 17.44 -19.98
C ARG A 200 0.65 17.82 -19.75
N ILE A 201 0.32 19.09 -19.91
CA ILE A 201 -1.07 19.56 -19.84
C ILE A 201 -1.53 19.86 -21.24
N LEU A 202 -2.63 19.23 -21.65
CA LEU A 202 -3.23 19.42 -22.96
C LEU A 202 -4.69 19.88 -22.79
N ASP A 203 -5.19 20.61 -23.79
CA ASP A 203 -6.63 20.80 -23.95
C ASP A 203 -7.27 19.46 -24.30
N LYS A 204 -8.46 19.17 -23.75
CA LYS A 204 -9.18 17.92 -24.03
C LYS A 204 -9.38 17.65 -25.52
N ASN A 205 -9.51 18.71 -26.33
CA ASN A 205 -9.72 18.62 -27.77
C ASN A 205 -8.43 18.30 -28.56
N SER A 206 -7.26 18.39 -27.93
CA SER A 206 -5.96 18.14 -28.57
C SER A 206 -5.58 16.66 -28.61
N ILE A 207 -6.39 15.77 -28.02
CA ILE A 207 -6.16 14.32 -28.05
C ILE A 207 -7.08 13.71 -29.09
N ASP A 208 -6.54 13.51 -30.30
CA ASP A 208 -7.33 13.00 -31.42
C ASP A 208 -7.55 11.48 -31.33
N ASP A 209 -6.52 10.71 -30.94
CA ASP A 209 -6.55 9.24 -30.98
C ASP A 209 -7.52 8.59 -29.96
N HIS A 210 -8.00 9.35 -28.97
CA HIS A 210 -8.91 8.89 -27.91
C HIS A 210 -9.95 9.96 -27.54
N ARG A 211 -10.38 10.78 -28.51
CA ARG A 211 -11.27 11.93 -28.24
C ARG A 211 -12.57 11.52 -27.54
N GLN A 212 -13.14 10.37 -27.91
CA GLN A 212 -14.39 9.90 -27.31
C GLN A 212 -14.19 9.53 -25.84
N GLU A 213 -13.18 8.71 -25.53
CA GLU A 213 -12.91 8.26 -24.17
C GLU A 213 -12.47 9.41 -23.28
N VAL A 214 -11.71 10.37 -23.82
CA VAL A 214 -11.36 11.63 -23.14
C VAL A 214 -12.62 12.45 -22.85
N GLY A 215 -13.56 12.52 -23.79
CA GLY A 215 -14.85 13.16 -23.59
C GLY A 215 -15.69 12.49 -22.49
N GLU A 216 -15.63 11.16 -22.36
CA GLU A 216 -16.37 10.42 -21.33
C GLU A 216 -15.80 10.60 -19.91
N ILE A 217 -14.49 10.80 -19.77
CA ILE A 217 -13.85 11.06 -18.47
C ILE A 217 -13.90 12.54 -18.06
N CYS A 218 -13.95 13.45 -19.02
CA CYS A 218 -14.07 14.89 -18.79
C CYS A 218 -15.55 15.26 -18.62
N ALA A 219 -16.03 15.36 -17.37
CA ALA A 219 -17.31 16.01 -17.10
C ALA A 219 -17.29 17.48 -17.59
N ASP A 220 -18.45 18.11 -17.74
CA ASP A 220 -18.62 19.46 -18.35
C ASP A 220 -17.68 20.55 -17.80
N ASN A 221 -17.18 20.38 -16.56
CA ASN A 221 -16.31 21.35 -15.90
C ASN A 221 -14.80 21.13 -16.18
N PHE A 222 -14.40 20.01 -16.77
CA PHE A 222 -12.99 19.69 -17.05
C PHE A 222 -12.64 20.03 -18.51
N ASP A 223 -11.89 21.12 -18.72
CA ASP A 223 -11.44 21.54 -20.05
C ASP A 223 -10.01 21.10 -20.38
N GLN A 224 -9.25 20.69 -19.36
CA GLN A 224 -7.86 20.31 -19.49
C GLN A 224 -7.61 18.92 -18.93
N VAL A 225 -6.58 18.27 -19.48
CA VAL A 225 -6.10 16.97 -19.03
C VAL A 225 -4.60 17.01 -18.77
N VAL A 226 -4.16 16.27 -17.76
CA VAL A 226 -2.76 15.94 -17.56
C VAL A 226 -2.48 14.60 -18.22
N VAL A 227 -1.55 14.59 -19.17
CA VAL A 227 -1.00 13.38 -19.75
C VAL A 227 0.31 13.06 -19.04
N THR A 228 0.36 11.87 -18.44
CA THR A 228 1.56 11.32 -17.84
C THR A 228 2.05 10.16 -18.69
N ASP A 229 3.22 10.33 -19.30
CA ASP A 229 3.82 9.35 -20.18
C ASP A 229 4.79 8.43 -19.43
N GLU A 230 5.12 7.31 -20.10
CA GLU A 230 6.18 6.36 -19.71
C GLU A 230 6.06 5.80 -18.29
N ILE A 231 4.84 5.58 -17.80
CA ILE A 231 4.63 4.99 -16.48
C ILE A 231 4.92 3.49 -16.56
N LYS A 232 5.95 3.04 -15.84
CA LYS A 232 6.25 1.62 -15.66
C LYS A 232 5.45 1.09 -14.47
N ALA A 233 4.44 0.26 -14.73
CA ALA A 233 3.60 -0.34 -13.70
C ALA A 233 3.25 -1.78 -14.05
N LYS A 234 2.68 -2.52 -13.10
CA LYS A 234 2.26 -3.92 -13.29
C LYS A 234 0.87 -4.06 -13.86
N ASP A 235 0.00 -3.14 -13.50
CA ASP A 235 -1.40 -3.13 -13.91
C ASP A 235 -1.90 -1.67 -14.06
N PRO A 236 -3.06 -1.48 -14.70
CA PRO A 236 -3.61 -0.14 -14.93
C PRO A 236 -3.91 0.67 -13.67
N PHE A 237 -4.30 0.04 -12.55
CA PHE A 237 -4.60 0.76 -11.31
C PHE A 237 -3.31 1.26 -10.65
N ALA A 238 -2.25 0.44 -10.64
CA ALA A 238 -0.93 0.87 -10.20
C ALA A 238 -0.38 2.02 -11.08
N ALA A 239 -0.67 2.01 -12.39
CA ALA A 239 -0.30 3.11 -13.29
C ALA A 239 -1.01 4.42 -12.92
N VAL A 240 -2.32 4.36 -12.63
CA VAL A 240 -3.11 5.52 -12.19
C VAL A 240 -2.60 6.06 -10.86
N GLU A 241 -2.30 5.20 -9.89
CA GLU A 241 -1.75 5.61 -8.61
C GLU A 241 -0.39 6.32 -8.77
N SER A 242 0.47 5.82 -9.65
CA SER A 242 1.74 6.47 -9.98
C SER A 242 1.56 7.84 -10.66
N ALA A 243 0.59 7.95 -11.59
CA ALA A 243 0.23 9.22 -12.22
C ALA A 243 -0.28 10.23 -11.20
N ASN A 244 -1.18 9.81 -10.31
CA ASN A 244 -1.74 10.67 -9.27
C ASN A 244 -0.69 11.14 -8.26
N HIS A 245 0.30 10.31 -7.93
CA HIS A 245 1.45 10.75 -7.13
C HIS A 245 2.25 11.85 -7.85
N LYS A 246 2.50 11.74 -9.16
CA LYS A 246 3.18 12.79 -9.94
C LYS A 246 2.35 14.08 -9.99
N ILE A 247 1.05 13.97 -10.22
CA ILE A 247 0.11 15.12 -10.23
C ILE A 247 0.03 15.78 -8.85
N SER A 248 -0.04 14.99 -7.78
CA SER A 248 -0.05 15.47 -6.39
C SER A 248 1.25 16.19 -6.03
N ARG A 249 2.42 15.69 -6.48
CA ARG A 249 3.69 16.40 -6.29
C ARG A 249 3.70 17.74 -7.01
N LEU A 250 3.19 17.80 -8.25
CA LEU A 250 3.03 19.06 -8.99
C LEU A 250 2.11 20.01 -8.22
N HIS A 251 0.99 19.51 -7.69
CA HIS A 251 0.06 20.29 -6.87
C HIS A 251 0.74 20.86 -5.62
N HIS A 252 1.50 20.06 -4.88
CA HIS A 252 2.17 20.50 -3.66
C HIS A 252 3.20 21.61 -3.96
N VAL A 253 3.98 21.47 -5.02
CA VAL A 253 4.95 22.50 -5.44
C VAL A 253 4.23 23.78 -5.84
N TYR A 254 3.13 23.67 -6.60
CA TYR A 254 2.32 24.83 -6.97
C TYR A 254 1.69 25.52 -5.75
N GLY A 255 1.21 24.72 -4.77
CA GLY A 255 0.63 25.19 -3.53
C GLY A 255 1.56 26.04 -2.67
N LEU A 256 2.89 25.84 -2.78
CA LEU A 256 3.89 26.72 -2.13
C LEU A 256 3.79 28.18 -2.61
N PHE A 257 3.38 28.39 -3.86
CA PHE A 257 3.29 29.70 -4.48
C PHE A 257 1.87 30.24 -4.52
N ASN A 258 0.85 29.36 -4.50
CA ASN A 258 -0.55 29.76 -4.54
C ASN A 258 -1.42 28.91 -3.59
N HIS A 259 -1.51 29.36 -2.34
CA HIS A 259 -2.29 28.72 -1.28
C HIS A 259 -3.82 28.85 -1.42
N LYS A 260 -4.33 29.60 -2.42
CA LYS A 260 -5.77 29.85 -2.59
C LYS A 260 -6.43 29.01 -3.68
N HIS A 261 -5.64 28.28 -4.47
CA HIS A 261 -6.15 27.55 -5.64
C HIS A 261 -5.72 26.09 -5.56
N GLU A 262 -6.68 25.21 -5.37
CA GLU A 262 -6.47 23.77 -5.42
C GLU A 262 -6.62 23.26 -6.86
N MET A 263 -5.69 22.41 -7.31
CA MET A 263 -5.85 21.65 -8.54
C MET A 263 -6.74 20.46 -8.23
N SER A 264 -7.99 20.49 -8.68
CA SER A 264 -8.87 19.33 -8.52
C SER A 264 -8.65 18.35 -9.67
N VAL A 265 -8.60 17.07 -9.31
CA VAL A 265 -8.38 15.95 -10.23
C VAL A 265 -9.72 15.26 -10.44
N GLY A 266 -10.03 14.88 -11.68
CA GLY A 266 -11.26 14.15 -12.01
C GLY A 266 -11.35 12.80 -11.30
N GLU A 267 -12.54 12.22 -11.24
CA GLU A 267 -12.74 10.93 -10.56
C GLU A 267 -12.15 9.74 -11.33
N LYS A 268 -12.01 9.87 -12.66
CA LYS A 268 -11.56 8.80 -13.55
C LYS A 268 -10.41 9.28 -14.44
N SER A 269 -9.55 8.36 -14.83
CA SER A 269 -8.50 8.55 -15.82
C SER A 269 -8.60 7.49 -16.91
N LEU A 270 -8.22 7.88 -18.11
CA LEU A 270 -7.98 6.96 -19.22
C LEU A 270 -6.55 6.43 -19.12
N VAL A 271 -6.40 5.12 -19.17
CA VAL A 271 -5.10 4.43 -19.12
C VAL A 271 -4.89 3.71 -20.43
N ILE A 272 -3.75 3.91 -21.07
CA ILE A 272 -3.40 3.31 -22.37
C ILE A 272 -2.10 2.52 -22.20
N GLN A 273 -2.12 1.23 -22.51
CA GLN A 273 -0.95 0.35 -22.41
C GLN A 273 -0.12 0.36 -23.70
N LYS A 274 0.99 1.09 -23.74
CA LYS A 274 1.80 1.30 -24.96
C LYS A 274 2.66 0.11 -25.41
N CYS A 275 2.91 -0.89 -24.55
CA CYS A 275 3.97 -1.90 -24.81
C CYS A 275 3.50 -3.22 -25.43
N CYS A 276 2.25 -3.64 -25.24
CA CYS A 276 1.79 -4.97 -25.66
C CYS A 276 0.58 -4.90 -26.61
N ALA A 277 -0.59 -4.56 -26.07
CA ALA A 277 -1.87 -4.69 -26.78
C ALA A 277 -2.54 -3.35 -27.13
N ASN A 278 -1.92 -2.21 -26.82
CA ASN A 278 -2.56 -0.88 -26.90
C ASN A 278 -3.97 -0.87 -26.28
N HIS A 279 -4.15 -1.66 -25.21
CA HIS A 279 -5.42 -1.70 -24.49
C HIS A 279 -5.61 -0.36 -23.80
N SER A 280 -6.75 0.27 -24.04
CA SER A 280 -7.21 1.46 -23.35
C SER A 280 -8.38 1.11 -22.43
N GLY A 281 -8.45 1.78 -21.29
CA GLY A 281 -9.57 1.62 -20.37
C GLY A 281 -9.67 2.78 -19.39
N THR A 282 -10.87 2.99 -18.88
CA THR A 282 -11.14 4.02 -17.88
C THR A 282 -11.11 3.44 -16.47
N TYR A 283 -10.34 4.07 -15.58
CA TYR A 283 -10.09 3.61 -14.22
C TYR A 283 -10.29 4.77 -13.24
N ALA A 284 -10.76 4.48 -12.02
CA ALA A 284 -10.95 5.50 -10.99
C ALA A 284 -9.60 6.01 -10.43
N ASN A 285 -9.47 7.32 -10.22
CA ASN A 285 -8.26 7.97 -9.71
C ASN A 285 -8.01 7.76 -8.22
N SER A 286 -9.09 7.63 -7.45
CA SER A 286 -9.00 7.28 -6.04
C SER A 286 -10.17 6.41 -5.68
N VAL A 287 -9.89 5.32 -4.97
CA VAL A 287 -10.88 4.77 -4.05
C VAL A 287 -10.57 5.40 -2.71
N ASN A 288 -11.34 6.42 -2.34
CA ASN A 288 -11.26 6.95 -1.00
C ASN A 288 -11.58 5.80 -0.04
N ARG A 289 -10.59 5.22 0.64
CA ARG A 289 -10.81 4.12 1.59
C ARG A 289 -11.53 4.58 2.87
N MET A 290 -11.63 5.91 3.07
CA MET A 290 -12.29 6.57 4.20
C MET A 290 -13.75 6.98 3.94
N GLN A 291 -14.20 7.10 2.68
CA GLN A 291 -15.63 6.84 2.40
C GLN A 291 -15.89 5.41 2.91
N PHE A 292 -17.06 4.92 3.25
CA PHE A 292 -17.20 3.59 3.90
C PHE A 292 -16.66 3.43 5.35
N VAL A 293 -15.69 4.23 5.83
CA VAL A 293 -15.54 4.42 7.28
C VAL A 293 -16.66 5.35 7.70
N ARG A 294 -17.62 4.85 8.48
CA ARG A 294 -18.73 5.68 8.95
C ARG A 294 -18.17 6.75 9.87
N ASP A 295 -18.22 8.00 9.43
CA ASP A 295 -17.80 9.14 10.25
C ASP A 295 -18.50 9.08 11.60
N GLN A 296 -17.71 9.29 12.66
CA GLN A 296 -18.28 9.52 13.97
C GLN A 296 -19.06 10.83 13.93
N LEU A 297 -20.24 10.85 14.55
CA LEU A 297 -20.95 12.11 14.76
C LEU A 297 -20.02 13.10 15.51
N PRO A 298 -20.15 14.41 15.28
CA PRO A 298 -19.21 15.40 15.80
C PRO A 298 -18.96 15.32 17.31
N LYS A 299 -20.00 14.99 18.11
CA LYS A 299 -19.90 14.85 19.56
C LYS A 299 -19.03 13.64 20.00
N PRO A 300 -19.29 12.40 19.55
CA PRO A 300 -18.40 11.28 19.83
C PRO A 300 -16.97 11.50 19.33
N ALA A 301 -16.79 12.09 18.14
CA ALA A 301 -15.48 12.41 17.59
C ALA A 301 -14.71 13.38 18.52
N ALA A 302 -15.35 14.47 18.95
CA ALA A 302 -14.77 15.43 19.88
C ALA A 302 -14.41 14.78 21.23
N ARG A 303 -15.26 13.91 21.78
CA ARG A 303 -14.96 13.17 23.02
C ARG A 303 -13.78 12.22 22.86
N ALA A 304 -13.69 11.50 21.74
CA ALA A 304 -12.57 10.62 21.44
C ALA A 304 -11.26 11.41 21.31
N MET A 305 -11.30 12.56 20.62
CA MET A 305 -10.18 13.48 20.48
C MET A 305 -9.76 14.07 21.84
N GLU A 306 -10.70 14.55 22.66
CA GLU A 306 -10.42 15.05 24.01
C GLU A 306 -9.79 13.96 24.90
N THR A 307 -10.27 12.72 24.79
CA THR A 307 -9.71 11.58 25.54
C THR A 307 -8.29 11.28 25.11
N MET A 308 -8.03 11.30 23.79
CA MET A 308 -6.68 11.17 23.24
C MET A 308 -5.78 12.31 23.72
N MET A 309 -6.22 13.56 23.61
CA MET A 309 -5.45 14.74 24.03
C MET A 309 -5.13 14.73 25.54
N LYS A 310 -6.12 14.38 26.39
CA LYS A 310 -5.92 14.20 27.84
C LYS A 310 -4.91 13.09 28.13
N GLY A 311 -4.97 12.00 27.36
CA GLY A 311 -3.98 10.93 27.40
C GLY A 311 -2.59 11.46 27.05
N VAL A 312 -2.43 12.14 25.92
CA VAL A 312 -1.14 12.64 25.43
C VAL A 312 -0.53 13.66 26.41
N SER A 313 -1.34 14.54 27.01
CA SER A 313 -0.88 15.52 27.99
C SER A 313 -0.44 14.93 29.34
N SER A 314 -0.86 13.70 29.66
CA SER A 314 -0.60 13.07 30.97
C SER A 314 0.55 12.04 30.96
N ILE A 315 1.23 11.86 29.82
CA ILE A 315 2.17 10.74 29.64
C ILE A 315 3.64 11.20 29.60
N LYS A 316 4.40 10.82 30.63
CA LYS A 316 5.88 10.81 30.67
C LYS A 316 6.51 9.56 30.02
N LEU A 317 5.73 8.73 29.32
CA LEU A 317 6.24 7.52 28.64
C LEU A 317 6.54 7.80 27.16
N ARG A 318 7.64 7.22 26.66
CA ARG A 318 8.17 7.43 25.30
C ARG A 318 7.26 6.87 24.19
N GLN A 319 6.32 5.98 24.52
CA GLN A 319 5.37 5.39 23.57
C GLN A 319 4.12 4.92 24.31
N CYS A 320 2.93 5.26 23.78
CA CYS A 320 1.65 4.76 24.28
C CYS A 320 0.73 4.32 23.13
N ARG A 321 -0.02 3.24 23.37
CA ARG A 321 -1.00 2.68 22.44
C ARG A 321 -2.41 2.99 22.95
N TYR A 322 -3.21 3.67 22.16
CA TYR A 322 -4.64 3.90 22.43
C TYR A 322 -5.49 2.93 21.63
N VAL A 323 -6.51 2.35 22.25
CA VAL A 323 -7.53 1.56 21.57
C VAL A 323 -8.84 2.32 21.69
N LEU A 324 -9.24 2.99 20.62
CA LEU A 324 -10.49 3.73 20.52
C LEU A 324 -11.58 2.78 20.03
N SER A 325 -12.72 2.75 20.72
CA SER A 325 -13.89 2.02 20.23
C SER A 325 -14.81 2.98 19.48
N THR A 326 -15.09 2.66 18.22
CA THR A 326 -16.00 3.41 17.38
C THR A 326 -17.34 2.67 17.35
N GLY A 327 -18.30 3.17 18.12
CA GLY A 327 -19.66 2.67 18.16
C GLY A 327 -20.58 3.65 18.88
N LEU A 328 -21.84 3.74 18.42
CA LEU A 328 -22.92 4.32 19.21
C LEU A 328 -23.34 3.33 20.31
N ASP A 329 -23.84 3.84 21.43
CA ASP A 329 -24.30 3.04 22.59
C ASP A 329 -25.57 2.21 22.31
N ASP A 330 -26.05 2.18 21.08
CA ASP A 330 -27.38 1.68 20.73
C ASP A 330 -27.42 0.15 20.51
N GLY A 331 -26.39 -0.60 20.91
CA GLY A 331 -26.43 -2.07 21.05
C GLY A 331 -26.59 -2.92 19.77
N ILE A 332 -26.74 -2.32 18.59
CA ILE A 332 -27.17 -3.05 17.37
C ILE A 332 -26.00 -3.43 16.43
N TRP A 333 -24.77 -2.92 16.64
CA TRP A 333 -23.62 -3.20 15.76
C TRP A 333 -22.33 -3.55 16.52
N PRO A 334 -21.45 -4.41 15.96
CA PRO A 334 -20.16 -4.72 16.58
C PRO A 334 -19.28 -3.46 16.67
N ARG A 335 -18.77 -3.17 17.88
CA ARG A 335 -17.85 -2.06 18.14
C ARG A 335 -16.55 -2.29 17.37
N HIS A 336 -16.24 -1.41 16.42
CA HIS A 336 -14.95 -1.45 15.73
C HIS A 336 -13.90 -0.82 16.66
N LYS A 337 -12.71 -1.43 16.75
CA LYS A 337 -11.61 -0.91 17.57
C LYS A 337 -10.53 -0.36 16.65
N VAL A 338 -10.18 0.91 16.83
CA VAL A 338 -9.09 1.58 16.12
C VAL A 338 -7.92 1.74 17.08
N CYS A 339 -6.75 1.22 16.71
CA CYS A 339 -5.53 1.37 17.49
C CYS A 339 -4.72 2.57 16.97
N VAL A 340 -4.34 3.48 17.87
CA VAL A 340 -3.48 4.63 17.58
C VAL A 340 -2.23 4.53 18.43
N ASP A 341 -1.07 4.34 17.80
CA ASP A 341 0.24 4.34 18.47
C ASP A 341 0.81 5.77 18.44
N VAL A 342 1.01 6.37 19.63
CA VAL A 342 1.60 7.70 19.80
C VAL A 342 3.01 7.55 20.37
N ARG A 343 4.01 8.18 19.73
CA ARG A 343 5.41 8.19 20.18
C ARG A 343 5.82 9.61 20.58
N ASN A 344 6.34 9.77 21.80
CA ASN A 344 6.86 11.04 22.29
C ASN A 344 8.36 11.11 22.03
N HIS A 345 8.80 12.08 21.22
CA HIS A 345 10.22 12.39 21.04
C HIS A 345 10.71 13.31 22.19
N PRO A 346 11.72 12.91 22.97
CA PRO A 346 12.15 13.65 24.16
C PRO A 346 12.79 15.03 23.85
N ASP A 347 13.20 15.29 22.61
CA ASP A 347 13.91 16.52 22.22
C ASP A 347 13.02 17.58 21.56
N ARG A 348 11.70 17.39 21.53
CA ARG A 348 10.74 18.40 21.03
C ARG A 348 9.86 18.90 22.16
N TYR A 349 10.43 19.71 23.05
CA TYR A 349 9.65 20.63 23.88
C TYR A 349 8.99 21.66 22.94
N PHE A 350 7.68 21.53 22.69
CA PHE A 350 6.88 22.62 22.14
C PHE A 350 6.47 23.53 23.31
N PRO A 351 6.95 24.79 23.39
CA PRO A 351 6.46 25.71 24.39
C PRO A 351 5.14 26.30 23.89
N PHE A 352 4.02 25.64 24.15
CA PHE A 352 2.72 26.30 24.04
C PHE A 352 2.46 27.09 25.33
N ALA A 353 2.93 28.33 25.38
CA ALA A 353 2.32 29.36 26.20
C ALA A 353 1.15 29.95 25.39
N LEU A 354 -0.06 29.51 25.69
CA LEU A 354 -1.29 30.04 25.12
C LEU A 354 -1.53 31.46 25.66
N ASN A 355 -1.28 32.48 24.84
CA ASN A 355 -1.91 33.79 24.98
C ASN A 355 -3.02 33.92 23.92
N SER A 356 -4.17 34.39 24.37
CA SER A 356 -5.51 34.17 23.83
C SER A 356 -5.91 35.02 22.60
N GLU A 357 -4.98 35.38 21.70
CA GLU A 357 -5.34 36.23 20.54
C GLU A 357 -4.74 35.81 19.18
N GLN A 358 -4.14 34.62 19.04
CA GLN A 358 -3.64 34.14 17.75
C GLN A 358 -4.07 32.69 17.47
N ALA A 359 -5.36 32.50 17.21
CA ALA A 359 -5.92 31.25 16.69
C ALA A 359 -6.24 31.40 15.20
N LEU A 360 -5.20 31.52 14.37
CA LEU A 360 -5.24 31.41 12.91
C LEU A 360 -3.78 31.42 12.45
N ILE A 361 -3.13 30.26 12.48
CA ILE A 361 -1.93 29.82 11.73
C ILE A 361 -1.55 28.47 12.37
N GLY A 362 -2.27 27.42 11.96
CA GLY A 362 -2.02 26.03 12.37
C GLY A 362 -1.60 25.11 11.22
N ASP A 363 -1.64 25.59 9.97
CA ASP A 363 -1.45 24.76 8.77
C ASP A 363 -0.16 25.09 7.99
N LEU A 364 0.77 25.85 8.57
CA LEU A 364 1.91 26.43 7.83
C LEU A 364 3.30 25.86 8.21
N LEU A 365 3.39 24.78 9.00
CA LEU A 365 4.69 24.24 9.47
C LEU A 365 4.93 22.74 9.20
N CYS A 366 4.26 22.16 8.20
CA CYS A 366 4.68 20.86 7.62
C CYS A 366 5.37 21.01 6.25
N GLY A 367 5.86 22.22 5.93
CA GLY A 367 6.44 22.55 4.62
C GLY A 367 7.81 23.19 4.71
N TYR A 368 8.75 22.59 5.44
CA TYR A 368 10.18 22.86 5.24
C TYR A 368 10.95 21.53 5.30
N GLY A 369 11.57 21.20 4.18
CA GLY A 369 12.43 20.03 4.06
C GLY A 369 13.61 20.10 5.03
N TYR A 370 13.83 19.00 5.71
CA TYR A 370 15.15 18.56 6.11
C TYR A 370 15.37 17.18 5.50
N ASP A 371 16.54 17.00 4.91
CA ASP A 371 17.03 15.81 4.23
C ASP A 371 16.79 14.50 5.02
N ASP A 372 16.57 13.43 4.26
CA ASP A 372 16.82 12.01 4.57
C ASP A 372 16.71 11.58 6.04
N ASP A 373 15.50 11.44 6.58
CA ASP A 373 15.12 10.47 7.63
C ASP A 373 13.80 10.90 8.29
N CYS A 374 12.65 10.44 7.78
CA CYS A 374 11.39 10.38 8.55
C CYS A 374 10.38 9.46 7.86
N ASP A 375 10.55 8.15 8.02
CA ASP A 375 9.55 7.14 7.68
C ASP A 375 8.44 7.12 8.74
N ALA A 376 7.27 7.68 8.41
CA ALA A 376 6.04 7.45 9.16
C ALA A 376 5.51 6.04 8.83
N ARG A 377 6.06 5.01 9.50
CA ARG A 377 5.56 3.63 9.40
C ARG A 377 4.30 3.44 10.27
N ILE A 378 3.19 3.10 9.64
CA ILE A 378 2.01 2.51 10.30
C ILE A 378 2.36 1.04 10.60
N MET A 379 2.70 0.72 11.86
CA MET A 379 2.95 -0.64 12.31
C MET A 379 1.64 -1.30 12.77
N ALA A 380 1.22 -2.37 12.10
CA ALA A 380 0.08 -3.18 12.50
C ALA A 380 0.40 -3.96 13.79
N GLY A 381 -0.37 -3.71 14.87
CA GLY A 381 -0.18 -4.35 16.17
C GLY A 381 -0.88 -5.71 16.28
N LYS A 382 -0.18 -6.70 16.86
CA LYS A 382 -0.71 -8.02 17.26
C LYS A 382 -1.91 -7.93 18.22
N ILE A 383 -2.88 -8.84 18.05
CA ILE A 383 -4.03 -9.04 18.95
C ILE A 383 -3.60 -9.89 20.15
N CYS A 384 -3.82 -9.39 21.37
CA CYS A 384 -3.80 -10.20 22.59
C CYS A 384 -5.11 -11.00 22.70
N PRO A 385 -5.09 -12.30 23.02
CA PRO A 385 -6.30 -13.05 23.35
C PRO A 385 -6.83 -12.59 24.72
N SER A 386 -8.11 -12.24 24.78
CA SER A 386 -8.82 -11.92 26.03
C SER A 386 -9.18 -13.19 26.80
N LYS A 387 -8.86 -13.21 28.09
CA LYS A 387 -9.61 -14.00 29.09
C LYS A 387 -10.91 -13.27 29.43
#